data_AF-A0A6V7Q485-F1
#
_entry.id   AF-A0A6V7Q485-F1
#
_cell.length_a   1.000
_cell.length_b   1.000
_cell.length_c   1.000
_cell.angle_alpha   90.00
_cell.angle_beta   90.00
_cell.angle_gamma   90.00
#
_symmetry.space_group_name_H-M   'P 1'
#
loop_
_entity.id
_entity.type
_entity.pdbx_description
1 polymer ?
#
loop_
_entity_poly.entity_id
_entity_poly.type
_entity_poly.pdbx_seq_one_letter_code
_entity_poly.pdbx_strand_id
1 'polypeptide(L)'
;MGGDQNSTQEHSWWVRPGDVQGLKGQFIRLLEMSGGSLPLVRVPSEYLKVFGRPLYMAEYGVYKLVNLIKKMTDALIVVGKGHKKMLCLRNTDDRQNIKKCPCPSTPIILKREEKKGKSVVVEENSESSTDEFSDDERNNATYENNDHLESFKQEVQELLVCYSCPVPISALESLYEQRYKKALDYQSFGVDGLEELIEKLRDVVELREDRVSKRKFLTSCG
;
A
#
# COMPACT_ATOMS: atom_id res chain seq x y z
N MET A 1 -29.12 -32.29 17.24
CA MET A 1 -28.43 -32.83 16.05
C MET A 1 -28.93 -32.05 14.83
N GLY A 2 -28.03 -31.68 13.92
CA GLY A 2 -28.35 -30.85 12.75
C GLY A 2 -28.23 -29.35 13.04
N GLY A 3 -27.34 -28.61 12.39
CA GLY A 3 -26.29 -29.09 11.48
C GLY A 3 -25.32 -27.99 11.09
N ASP A 4 -24.04 -28.17 11.43
CA ASP A 4 -22.95 -27.27 11.09
C ASP A 4 -22.54 -27.45 9.62
N GLN A 5 -23.34 -26.89 8.70
CA GLN A 5 -22.93 -26.69 7.31
C GLN A 5 -22.08 -25.42 7.20
N ASN A 6 -20.84 -25.46 7.69
CA ASN A 6 -19.79 -24.59 7.17
C ASN A 6 -18.95 -25.37 6.15
N SER A 7 -19.55 -25.57 4.99
CA SER A 7 -19.07 -26.40 3.91
C SER A 7 -17.78 -25.85 3.30
N THR A 8 -16.65 -26.43 3.72
CA THR A 8 -15.48 -26.77 2.90
C THR A 8 -15.38 -26.06 1.54
N GLN A 9 -14.94 -24.79 1.54
CA GLN A 9 -14.37 -24.16 0.33
C GLN A 9 -12.84 -24.17 0.33
N GLU A 10 -12.25 -25.25 0.86
CA GLU A 10 -10.91 -25.72 0.49
C GLU A 10 -10.92 -26.26 -0.96
N HIS A 11 -11.46 -25.48 -1.88
CA HIS A 11 -11.16 -25.67 -3.29
C HIS A 11 -9.65 -25.48 -3.47
N SER A 12 -9.03 -26.35 -4.26
CA SER A 12 -7.58 -26.34 -4.46
C SER A 12 -7.15 -25.11 -5.26
N TRP A 13 -7.04 -23.97 -4.59
CA TRP A 13 -6.43 -22.74 -5.10
C TRP A 13 -4.91 -22.85 -5.15
N TRP A 14 -4.35 -24.06 -5.17
CA TRP A 14 -2.92 -24.29 -5.17
C TRP A 14 -2.32 -23.95 -6.53
N VAL A 15 -1.49 -22.93 -6.53
CA VAL A 15 -0.67 -22.52 -7.67
C VAL A 15 0.71 -23.15 -7.51
N ARG A 16 1.27 -23.63 -8.62
CA ARG A 16 2.63 -24.17 -8.64
C ARG A 16 3.64 -23.03 -8.40
N PRO A 17 4.66 -23.20 -7.55
CA PRO A 17 5.79 -22.27 -7.48
C PRO A 17 6.31 -21.92 -8.88
N GLY A 18 6.41 -20.63 -9.19
CA GLY A 18 6.81 -20.11 -10.50
C GLY A 18 5.69 -19.90 -11.52
N ASP A 19 4.47 -20.40 -11.29
CA ASP A 19 3.31 -20.15 -12.15
C ASP A 19 2.71 -18.75 -11.90
N VAL A 20 3.24 -17.77 -12.63
CA VAL A 20 2.76 -16.38 -12.61
C VAL A 20 1.31 -16.25 -13.05
N GLN A 21 0.79 -17.13 -13.92
CA GLN A 21 -0.59 -17.03 -14.42
C GLN A 21 -1.60 -17.58 -13.41
N GLY A 22 -1.31 -18.70 -12.76
CA GLY A 22 -2.09 -19.19 -11.62
C GLY A 22 -2.11 -18.15 -10.49
N LEU A 23 -0.96 -17.56 -10.17
CA LEU A 23 -0.86 -16.53 -9.14
C LEU A 23 -1.66 -15.27 -9.51
N LYS A 24 -1.65 -14.84 -10.78
CA LYS A 24 -2.51 -13.76 -11.28
C LYS A 24 -3.98 -14.05 -11.01
N GLY A 25 -4.43 -15.30 -11.19
CA GLY A 25 -5.79 -15.73 -10.84
C GLY A 25 -6.12 -15.55 -9.36
N GLN A 26 -5.21 -15.94 -8.46
CA GLN A 26 -5.37 -15.71 -7.02
C GLN A 26 -5.44 -14.22 -6.67
N PHE A 27 -4.60 -13.38 -7.30
CA PHE A 27 -4.62 -11.93 -7.10
C PHE A 27 -5.92 -11.29 -7.59
N ILE A 28 -6.42 -11.68 -8.77
CA ILE A 28 -7.71 -11.22 -9.28
C ILE A 28 -8.81 -11.57 -8.27
N ARG A 29 -8.83 -12.82 -7.81
CA ARG A 29 -9.84 -13.30 -6.86
C ARG A 29 -9.78 -12.59 -5.51
N LEU A 30 -8.58 -12.33 -4.99
CA LEU A 30 -8.36 -11.56 -3.76
C LEU A 30 -8.95 -10.15 -3.87
N LEU A 31 -8.78 -9.51 -5.02
CA LEU A 31 -9.30 -8.16 -5.28
C LEU A 31 -10.81 -8.17 -5.50
N GLU A 32 -11.37 -9.14 -6.24
CA GLU A 32 -12.84 -9.33 -6.34
C GLU A 32 -13.48 -9.40 -4.95
N MET A 33 -12.93 -10.23 -4.05
CA MET A 33 -13.40 -10.37 -2.67
C MET A 33 -13.19 -9.11 -1.81
N SER A 34 -12.27 -8.22 -2.21
CA SER A 34 -11.96 -6.96 -1.51
C SER A 34 -12.69 -5.74 -2.09
N GLY A 35 -13.57 -5.91 -3.08
CA GLY A 35 -14.28 -4.80 -3.74
C GLY A 35 -13.51 -4.14 -4.89
N GLY A 36 -12.63 -4.88 -5.56
CA GLY A 36 -11.90 -4.49 -6.78
C GLY A 36 -10.55 -3.79 -6.54
N SER A 37 -10.24 -3.39 -5.31
CA SER A 37 -8.96 -2.80 -4.94
C SER A 37 -8.54 -3.13 -3.50
N LEU A 38 -7.24 -3.09 -3.21
CA LEU A 38 -6.68 -3.36 -1.89
C LEU A 38 -5.39 -2.54 -1.66
N PRO A 39 -5.14 -1.96 -0.47
CA PRO A 39 -3.86 -1.31 -0.17
C PRO A 39 -2.69 -2.27 -0.34
N LEU A 40 -1.63 -1.83 -1.00
CA LEU A 40 -0.49 -2.69 -1.35
C LEU A 40 0.20 -3.29 -0.11
N VAL A 41 0.15 -2.56 1.02
CA VAL A 41 0.63 -3.00 2.34
C VAL A 41 -0.23 -4.10 2.97
N ARG A 42 -1.53 -4.20 2.63
CA ARG A 42 -2.46 -5.22 3.13
C ARG A 42 -2.48 -6.50 2.30
N VAL A 43 -1.98 -6.44 1.07
CA VAL A 43 -1.96 -7.57 0.13
C VAL A 43 -1.40 -8.87 0.75
N PRO A 44 -0.23 -8.89 1.43
CA PRO A 44 0.31 -10.14 1.97
C PRO A 44 -0.58 -10.74 3.06
N SER A 45 -1.16 -9.90 3.92
CA SER A 45 -2.01 -10.31 5.04
C SER A 45 -3.37 -10.84 4.58
N GLU A 46 -4.03 -10.16 3.64
CA GLU A 46 -5.30 -10.68 3.08
C GLU A 46 -5.07 -11.90 2.20
N TYR A 47 -3.96 -11.98 1.45
CA TYR A 47 -3.59 -13.18 0.68
C TYR A 47 -3.40 -14.39 1.60
N LEU A 48 -2.64 -14.25 2.70
CA LEU A 48 -2.45 -15.31 3.70
C LEU A 48 -3.80 -15.75 4.30
N LYS A 49 -4.69 -14.81 4.59
CA LYS A 49 -6.02 -15.05 5.15
C LYS A 49 -6.98 -15.77 4.19
N VAL A 50 -6.91 -15.46 2.89
CA VAL A 50 -7.81 -16.05 1.87
C VAL A 50 -7.30 -17.40 1.35
N PHE A 51 -5.98 -17.56 1.18
CA PHE A 51 -5.38 -18.76 0.58
C PHE A 51 -4.67 -19.68 1.59
N GLY A 52 -4.64 -19.31 2.88
CA GLY A 52 -4.02 -20.09 3.95
C GLY A 52 -2.49 -20.23 3.85
N ARG A 53 -1.83 -19.49 2.97
CA ARG A 53 -0.40 -19.63 2.65
C ARG A 53 0.28 -18.27 2.47
N PRO A 54 1.51 -18.08 2.97
CA PRO A 54 2.29 -16.86 2.70
C PRO A 54 2.56 -16.68 1.20
N LEU A 55 2.68 -15.42 0.76
CA LEU A 55 3.11 -15.09 -0.59
C LEU A 55 4.64 -15.16 -0.69
N TYR A 56 5.18 -16.33 -1.04
CA TYR A 56 6.61 -16.53 -1.25
C TYR A 56 7.07 -15.90 -2.57
N MET A 57 7.36 -14.60 -2.56
CA MET A 57 7.77 -13.85 -3.77
C MET A 57 8.97 -14.50 -4.51
N ALA A 58 9.90 -15.11 -3.76
CA ALA A 58 11.07 -15.80 -4.29
C ALA A 58 10.71 -16.99 -5.20
N GLU A 59 9.59 -17.69 -4.96
CA GLU A 59 9.10 -18.78 -5.82
C GLU A 59 8.76 -18.30 -7.23
N TYR A 60 8.47 -17.00 -7.39
CA TYR A 60 8.15 -16.34 -8.65
C TYR A 60 9.32 -15.51 -9.20
N GLY A 61 10.53 -15.70 -8.65
CA GLY A 61 11.76 -15.04 -9.07
C GLY A 61 11.74 -13.52 -8.90
N VAL A 62 11.15 -13.02 -7.80
CA VAL A 62 11.14 -11.59 -7.44
C VAL A 62 11.23 -11.41 -5.91
N TYR A 63 11.68 -10.23 -5.47
CA TYR A 63 11.82 -9.89 -4.05
C TYR A 63 10.90 -8.76 -3.58
N LYS A 64 10.14 -8.16 -4.50
CA LYS A 64 9.23 -7.03 -4.22
C LYS A 64 7.86 -7.28 -4.82
N LEU A 65 6.81 -7.00 -4.06
CA LEU A 65 5.42 -7.16 -4.51
C LEU A 65 5.16 -6.34 -5.78
N VAL A 66 5.63 -5.10 -5.87
CA VAL A 66 5.50 -4.27 -7.09
C VAL A 66 6.12 -4.96 -8.31
N ASN A 67 7.26 -5.65 -8.16
CA ASN A 67 7.90 -6.37 -9.26
C ASN A 67 7.15 -7.65 -9.64
N LEU A 68 6.39 -8.25 -8.71
CA LEU A 68 5.46 -9.33 -8.99
C LEU A 68 4.27 -8.82 -9.81
N ILE A 69 3.64 -7.71 -9.38
CA ILE A 69 2.53 -7.10 -10.13
C ILE A 69 2.97 -6.68 -11.54
N LYS A 70 4.22 -6.18 -11.71
CA LYS A 70 4.79 -5.87 -13.04
C LYS A 70 4.73 -7.04 -14.03
N LYS A 71 4.84 -8.30 -13.57
CA LYS A 71 4.74 -9.51 -14.43
C LYS A 71 3.32 -9.86 -14.86
N MET A 72 2.29 -9.21 -14.29
CA MET A 72 0.87 -9.47 -14.53
C MET A 72 0.07 -8.17 -14.65
N THR A 73 0.68 -7.17 -15.30
CA THR A 73 0.05 -5.87 -15.55
C THR A 73 -1.11 -5.93 -16.52
N ASP A 74 -1.27 -7.02 -17.28
CA ASP A 74 -2.41 -7.24 -18.17
C ASP A 74 -3.75 -7.20 -17.43
N ALA A 75 -3.81 -7.70 -16.19
CA ALA A 75 -5.01 -7.72 -15.37
C ALA A 75 -4.94 -6.84 -14.12
N LEU A 76 -3.75 -6.42 -13.68
CA LEU A 76 -3.54 -5.69 -12.42
C LEU A 76 -2.87 -4.33 -12.65
N ILE A 77 -3.19 -3.36 -11.80
CA ILE A 77 -2.54 -2.04 -11.80
C ILE A 77 -2.23 -1.59 -10.37
N VAL A 78 -1.04 -1.02 -10.16
CA VAL A 78 -0.72 -0.30 -8.93
C VAL A 78 -0.96 1.19 -9.17
N VAL A 79 -1.85 1.80 -8.40
CA VAL A 79 -2.16 3.24 -8.45
C VAL A 79 -1.76 3.92 -7.14
N GLY A 80 -1.58 5.23 -7.14
CA GLY A 80 -1.16 6.00 -5.96
C GLY A 80 0.37 6.07 -5.78
N LYS A 81 0.81 6.76 -4.73
CA LYS A 81 2.22 7.11 -4.47
C LYS A 81 2.57 6.91 -2.98
N GLY A 82 3.83 6.61 -2.68
CA GLY A 82 4.29 6.33 -1.31
C GLY A 82 3.52 5.17 -0.65
N HIS A 83 3.11 5.36 0.60
CA HIS A 83 2.27 4.42 1.35
C HIS A 83 0.82 4.32 0.83
N LYS A 84 0.33 5.29 0.03
CA LYS A 84 -1.03 5.27 -0.57
C LYS A 84 -1.10 4.46 -1.87
N LYS A 85 -0.18 3.50 -2.07
CA LYS A 85 -0.20 2.57 -3.20
C LYS A 85 -1.36 1.58 -3.00
N MET A 86 -2.26 1.51 -3.98
CA MET A 86 -3.37 0.55 -4.04
C MET A 86 -3.11 -0.40 -5.21
N LEU A 87 -3.33 -1.69 -4.99
CA LEU A 87 -3.46 -2.68 -6.05
C LEU A 87 -4.92 -2.73 -6.49
N CYS A 88 -5.20 -2.55 -7.77
CA CYS A 88 -6.54 -2.59 -8.34
C CYS A 88 -6.62 -3.60 -9.49
N LEU A 89 -7.82 -4.13 -9.71
CA LEU A 89 -8.15 -4.77 -10.98
C LEU A 89 -8.06 -3.74 -12.10
N ARG A 90 -7.41 -4.09 -13.22
CA ARG A 90 -7.50 -3.32 -14.45
C ARG A 90 -8.85 -3.63 -15.09
N ASN A 91 -9.70 -2.62 -15.19
CA ASN A 91 -10.96 -2.76 -15.90
C ASN A 91 -10.68 -2.92 -17.41
N THR A 92 -11.12 -4.02 -18.01
CA THR A 92 -10.93 -4.27 -19.46
C THR A 92 -11.87 -3.44 -20.34
N ASP A 93 -12.90 -2.83 -19.74
CA ASP A 93 -13.84 -1.89 -20.38
C ASP A 93 -13.25 -0.49 -20.63
N ASP A 94 -12.05 -0.15 -20.12
CA ASP A 94 -11.47 1.20 -20.24
C ASP A 94 -11.07 1.62 -21.67
N ARG A 95 -11.31 0.77 -22.67
CA ARG A 95 -11.27 1.18 -24.08
C ARG A 95 -12.54 1.94 -24.51
N GLN A 96 -13.65 1.86 -23.77
CA GLN A 96 -14.91 2.54 -24.06
C GLN A 96 -15.83 2.84 -22.83
N ASN A 97 -15.38 3.53 -21.77
CA ASN A 97 -16.28 4.46 -21.03
C ASN A 97 -15.55 5.37 -20.01
N ILE A 98 -15.25 6.62 -20.41
CA ILE A 98 -15.08 7.71 -19.44
C ILE A 98 -16.45 8.05 -18.86
N LYS A 99 -16.87 7.37 -17.76
CA LYS A 99 -17.95 7.82 -16.85
C LYS A 99 -18.13 6.92 -15.63
N LYS A 100 -18.15 7.56 -14.45
CA LYS A 100 -18.64 7.11 -13.11
C LYS A 100 -17.61 6.49 -12.15
N CYS A 101 -16.79 7.35 -11.55
CA CYS A 101 -16.55 7.28 -10.10
C CYS A 101 -17.45 8.33 -9.42
N PRO A 102 -18.34 7.98 -8.48
CA PRO A 102 -19.09 8.95 -7.71
C PRO A 102 -18.27 9.39 -6.48
N CYS A 103 -17.56 10.51 -6.59
CA CYS A 103 -17.06 11.24 -5.42
C CYS A 103 -18.09 12.31 -5.02
N PRO A 104 -18.50 12.40 -3.74
CA PRO A 104 -19.42 13.44 -3.31
C PRO A 104 -18.70 14.79 -3.10
N SER A 105 -19.28 15.84 -3.68
CA SER A 105 -19.25 17.22 -3.20
C SER A 105 -17.93 18.01 -3.21
N THR A 106 -17.72 18.78 -4.28
CA THR A 106 -17.76 20.25 -4.16
C THR A 106 -18.06 20.90 -5.52
N PRO A 107 -19.04 21.81 -5.66
CA PRO A 107 -19.27 22.55 -6.89
C PRO A 107 -18.35 23.78 -6.94
N ILE A 108 -17.94 24.23 -8.14
CA ILE A 108 -17.92 25.65 -8.51
C ILE A 108 -17.52 25.87 -10.00
N ILE A 109 -18.45 26.51 -10.71
CA ILE A 109 -18.29 27.39 -11.90
C ILE A 109 -17.81 26.76 -13.22
N LEU A 110 -18.80 26.67 -14.11
CA LEU A 110 -18.68 26.63 -15.56
C LEU A 110 -17.95 27.87 -16.12
N LYS A 111 -17.00 27.66 -17.04
CA LYS A 111 -16.90 28.49 -18.24
C LYS A 111 -16.49 27.63 -19.44
N ARG A 112 -16.97 28.02 -20.61
CA ARG A 112 -17.07 27.23 -21.84
C ARG A 112 -16.30 27.96 -22.96
N GLU A 113 -16.11 27.26 -24.08
CA GLU A 113 -15.78 27.81 -25.42
C GLU A 113 -14.27 28.09 -25.69
N GLU A 114 -13.69 27.85 -26.89
CA GLU A 114 -14.13 27.07 -28.07
C GLU A 114 -12.98 26.85 -29.10
N LYS A 115 -13.14 25.80 -29.95
CA LYS A 115 -12.74 25.68 -31.39
C LYS A 115 -11.26 25.56 -31.86
N LYS A 116 -11.11 24.65 -32.87
CA LYS A 116 -10.18 24.68 -34.05
C LYS A 116 -8.75 24.13 -33.82
N GLY A 117 -8.19 23.16 -34.59
CA GLY A 117 -8.69 22.30 -35.68
C GLY A 117 -7.54 21.55 -36.42
N LYS A 118 -7.86 20.64 -37.38
CA LYS A 118 -6.98 19.75 -38.22
C LYS A 118 -6.30 18.56 -37.49
N SER A 119 -6.17 17.29 -37.98
CA SER A 119 -6.06 16.61 -39.32
C SER A 119 -4.58 16.27 -39.64
N VAL A 120 -4.12 15.03 -39.97
CA VAL A 120 -4.78 13.70 -40.25
C VAL A 120 -3.75 12.51 -40.21
N VAL A 121 -4.21 11.23 -40.30
CA VAL A 121 -3.47 9.91 -40.44
C VAL A 121 -2.50 9.50 -39.29
N VAL A 122 -2.39 8.24 -38.78
CA VAL A 122 -2.14 6.90 -39.39
C VAL A 122 -0.71 6.87 -40.00
N GLU A 123 0.26 5.99 -39.67
CA GLU A 123 0.29 4.63 -39.10
C GLU A 123 1.60 4.36 -38.30
N GLU A 124 1.62 3.22 -37.61
CA GLU A 124 2.72 2.45 -36.96
C GLU A 124 4.09 2.37 -37.69
N ASN A 125 5.22 2.39 -36.94
CA ASN A 125 6.10 1.22 -36.68
C ASN A 125 7.42 1.58 -35.92
N SER A 126 8.07 0.55 -35.37
CA SER A 126 9.37 0.39 -34.71
C SER A 126 10.59 1.21 -35.18
N GLU A 127 11.41 1.67 -34.21
CA GLU A 127 12.89 1.57 -34.10
C GLU A 127 13.37 2.58 -33.02
N SER A 128 13.92 2.15 -31.88
CA SER A 128 15.34 1.82 -31.67
C SER A 128 16.31 3.00 -31.90
N SER A 129 16.53 3.82 -30.86
CA SER A 129 17.85 4.42 -30.63
C SER A 129 18.13 4.57 -29.15
N THR A 130 19.27 4.04 -28.73
CA THR A 130 19.96 4.32 -27.47
C THR A 130 20.32 5.80 -27.36
N ASP A 131 20.28 6.34 -26.14
CA ASP A 131 21.18 7.42 -25.73
C ASP A 131 21.56 7.24 -24.26
N GLU A 132 22.78 7.67 -23.92
CA GLU A 132 23.49 7.36 -22.69
C GLU A 132 23.13 8.33 -21.56
N PHE A 133 22.83 7.82 -20.36
CA PHE A 133 22.83 8.63 -19.15
C PHE A 133 23.68 8.00 -18.05
N SER A 134 24.95 8.39 -18.11
CA SER A 134 25.88 8.65 -17.01
C SER A 134 25.79 7.75 -15.78
N ASP A 135 26.83 6.95 -15.63
CA ASP A 135 27.26 6.36 -14.37
C ASP A 135 27.41 7.43 -13.27
N ASP A 136 26.83 7.17 -12.10
CA ASP A 136 27.18 7.84 -10.84
C ASP A 136 26.80 6.91 -9.66
N GLU A 137 27.73 6.02 -9.34
CA GLU A 137 27.62 5.01 -8.30
C GLU A 137 27.56 5.65 -6.88
N ARG A 138 26.37 5.73 -6.27
CA ARG A 138 26.25 5.56 -4.80
C ARG A 138 24.84 5.31 -4.23
N ASN A 139 24.83 4.48 -3.17
CA ASN A 139 23.79 4.37 -2.12
C ASN A 139 22.47 3.63 -2.45
N ASN A 140 22.59 2.36 -2.88
CA ASN A 140 21.48 1.39 -2.96
C ASN A 140 21.05 0.79 -1.59
N ALA A 141 20.75 1.64 -0.58
CA ALA A 141 20.35 1.17 0.76
C ALA A 141 19.17 1.91 1.39
N THR A 142 18.81 3.09 0.89
CA THR A 142 17.94 4.03 1.63
C THR A 142 16.45 3.97 1.26
N TYR A 143 16.09 3.28 0.17
CA TYR A 143 14.74 3.37 -0.41
C TYR A 143 13.69 2.42 0.16
N GLU A 144 14.07 1.38 0.92
CA GLU A 144 13.12 0.37 1.44
C GLU A 144 12.65 0.68 2.87
N ASN A 145 13.57 1.03 3.77
CA ASN A 145 13.22 1.38 5.16
C ASN A 145 12.33 2.64 5.24
N ASN A 146 12.42 3.55 4.25
CA ASN A 146 11.54 4.72 4.17
C ASN A 146 10.07 4.34 3.92
N ASP A 147 9.76 3.43 2.98
CA ASP A 147 8.36 3.05 2.71
C ASP A 147 7.71 2.39 3.96
N HIS A 148 8.49 1.69 4.80
CA HIS A 148 8.03 1.12 6.07
C HIS A 148 7.84 2.18 7.18
N LEU A 149 8.81 3.09 7.36
CA LEU A 149 8.72 4.18 8.34
C LEU A 149 7.56 5.14 8.02
N GLU A 150 7.35 5.49 6.75
CA GLU A 150 6.25 6.35 6.30
C GLU A 150 4.87 5.70 6.50
N SER A 151 4.78 4.37 6.38
CA SER A 151 3.55 3.64 6.70
C SER A 151 3.27 3.66 8.21
N PHE A 152 4.31 3.49 9.02
CA PHE A 152 4.21 3.54 10.48
C PHE A 152 3.85 4.93 11.01
N LYS A 153 4.39 6.01 10.41
CA LYS A 153 3.98 7.40 10.71
C LYS A 153 2.47 7.61 10.60
N GLN A 154 1.88 7.15 9.50
CA GLN A 154 0.43 7.23 9.27
C GLN A 154 -0.36 6.42 10.33
N GLU A 155 0.09 5.20 10.65
CA GLU A 155 -0.52 4.37 11.70
C GLU A 155 -0.47 5.05 13.08
N VAL A 156 0.62 5.72 13.43
CA VAL A 156 0.74 6.48 14.69
C VAL A 156 -0.15 7.71 14.68
N GLN A 157 -0.24 8.45 13.57
CA GLN A 157 -1.12 9.62 13.47
C GLN A 157 -2.60 9.21 13.63
N GLU A 158 -3.02 8.11 12.98
CA GLU A 158 -4.35 7.52 13.15
C GLU A 158 -4.61 6.96 14.56
N LEU A 159 -3.58 6.41 15.22
CA LEU A 159 -3.64 5.98 16.62
C LEU A 159 -3.97 7.18 17.52
N LEU A 160 -3.21 8.27 17.39
CA LEU A 160 -3.35 9.48 18.20
C LEU A 160 -4.69 10.19 17.95
N VAL A 161 -5.12 10.33 16.69
CA VAL A 161 -6.41 10.96 16.33
C VAL A 161 -7.60 10.26 16.99
N CYS A 162 -7.61 8.92 17.06
CA CYS A 162 -8.73 8.21 17.69
C CYS A 162 -8.73 8.31 19.23
N TYR A 163 -7.56 8.44 19.88
CA TYR A 163 -7.49 8.41 21.33
C TYR A 163 -7.94 9.71 22.02
N SER A 164 -8.14 10.81 21.27
CA SER A 164 -8.69 12.08 21.75
C SER A 164 -7.94 12.73 22.93
N CYS A 165 -6.78 12.21 23.31
CA CYS A 165 -5.96 12.68 24.41
C CYS A 165 -4.46 12.39 24.14
N PRO A 166 -3.53 13.11 24.80
CA PRO A 166 -2.10 12.86 24.67
C PRO A 166 -1.73 11.45 25.16
N VAL A 167 -1.08 10.66 24.31
CA VAL A 167 -0.66 9.29 24.63
C VAL A 167 0.71 9.32 25.34
N PRO A 168 0.87 8.73 26.54
CA PRO A 168 2.20 8.60 27.16
C PRO A 168 3.14 7.79 26.25
N ILE A 169 4.41 8.19 26.13
CA ILE A 169 5.40 7.42 25.33
C ILE A 169 5.41 5.95 25.75
N SER A 170 5.47 5.68 27.05
CA SER A 170 5.52 4.33 27.64
C SER A 170 4.27 3.48 27.37
N ALA A 171 3.21 4.05 26.79
CA ALA A 171 2.01 3.33 26.40
C ALA A 171 1.89 3.15 24.88
N LEU A 172 2.77 3.79 24.07
CA LEU A 172 2.68 3.75 22.61
C LEU A 172 2.75 2.33 22.07
N GLU A 173 3.71 1.52 22.55
CA GLU A 173 3.92 0.14 22.10
C GLU A 173 2.67 -0.71 22.33
N SER A 174 2.14 -0.71 23.55
CA SER A 174 0.96 -1.49 23.94
C SER A 174 -0.30 -1.04 23.21
N LEU A 175 -0.46 0.27 22.96
CA LEU A 175 -1.62 0.80 22.23
C LEU A 175 -1.53 0.50 20.73
N TYR A 176 -0.33 0.57 20.15
CA TYR A 176 -0.07 0.18 18.76
C TYR A 176 -0.35 -1.32 18.57
N GLU A 177 0.19 -2.18 19.44
CA GLU A 177 -0.07 -3.63 19.40
C GLU A 177 -1.56 -3.94 19.62
N GLN A 178 -2.22 -3.29 20.59
CA GLN A 178 -3.64 -3.50 20.84
C GLN A 178 -4.50 -3.17 19.62
N ARG A 179 -4.19 -2.09 18.89
CA ARG A 179 -4.97 -1.64 17.73
C ARG A 179 -4.63 -2.41 16.44
N TYR A 180 -3.36 -2.55 16.11
CA TYR A 180 -2.89 -3.11 14.83
C TYR A 180 -2.54 -4.60 14.89
N LYS A 181 -2.58 -5.22 16.08
CA LYS A 181 -2.24 -6.64 16.34
C LYS A 181 -0.83 -7.00 15.85
N LYS A 182 0.10 -6.07 16.03
CA LYS A 182 1.47 -6.12 15.54
C LYS A 182 2.40 -5.44 16.55
N ALA A 183 3.51 -6.09 16.90
CA ALA A 183 4.56 -5.48 17.72
C ALA A 183 5.36 -4.42 16.92
N LEU A 184 5.98 -3.47 17.63
CA LEU A 184 6.92 -2.55 17.00
C LEU A 184 8.23 -3.27 16.68
N ASP A 185 8.69 -3.14 15.44
CA ASP A 185 9.94 -3.70 14.96
C ASP A 185 10.98 -2.58 14.77
N TYR A 186 11.72 -2.30 15.83
CA TYR A 186 12.77 -1.29 15.87
C TYR A 186 13.85 -1.49 14.80
N GLN A 187 14.22 -2.74 14.52
CA GLN A 187 15.18 -3.11 13.47
C GLN A 187 14.66 -2.72 12.08
N SER A 188 13.38 -2.94 11.79
CA SER A 188 12.77 -2.54 10.50
C SER A 188 12.80 -1.02 10.25
N PHE A 189 12.82 -0.22 11.31
CA PHE A 189 12.94 1.24 11.26
C PHE A 189 14.39 1.74 11.36
N GLY A 190 15.36 0.84 11.55
CA GLY A 190 16.77 1.15 11.77
C GLY A 190 16.99 2.05 12.98
N VAL A 191 16.43 1.68 14.13
CA VAL A 191 16.60 2.31 15.44
C VAL A 191 16.79 1.23 16.51
N ASP A 192 17.42 1.58 17.63
CA ASP A 192 17.64 0.65 18.74
C ASP A 192 16.58 0.76 19.84
N GLY A 193 15.65 1.72 19.76
CA GLY A 193 14.54 1.81 20.71
C GLY A 193 13.50 2.91 20.45
N LEU A 194 12.57 3.02 21.41
CA LEU A 194 11.38 3.87 21.31
C LEU A 194 11.67 5.38 21.25
N GLU A 195 12.72 5.87 21.93
CA GLU A 195 13.05 7.29 21.90
C GLU A 195 13.57 7.74 20.53
N GLU A 196 14.48 6.96 19.92
CA GLU A 196 14.96 7.17 18.54
C GLU A 196 13.83 7.00 17.51
N LEU A 197 12.94 6.02 17.72
CA LEU A 197 11.76 5.85 16.87
C LEU A 197 10.90 7.11 16.87
N ILE A 198 10.67 7.71 18.05
CA ILE A 198 9.92 8.95 18.20
C ILE A 198 10.65 10.14 17.58
N GLU A 199 11.99 10.20 17.60
CA GLU A 199 12.73 11.22 16.84
C GLU A 199 12.46 11.15 15.33
N LYS A 200 12.34 9.94 14.77
CA LYS A 200 11.96 9.73 13.36
C LYS A 200 10.49 10.03 13.04
N LEU A 201 9.64 10.24 14.05
CA LEU A 201 8.23 10.61 13.92
C LEU A 201 7.95 12.11 14.13
N ARG A 202 8.97 12.94 14.41
CA ARG A 202 8.81 14.36 14.81
C ARG A 202 8.16 15.27 13.75
N ASP A 203 7.99 14.78 12.53
CA ASP A 203 7.24 15.40 11.45
C ASP A 203 5.72 15.17 11.55
N VAL A 204 5.28 14.10 12.21
CA VAL A 204 3.86 13.73 12.37
C VAL A 204 3.36 13.74 13.82
N VAL A 205 4.25 13.74 14.82
CA VAL A 205 3.91 13.85 16.25
C VAL A 205 4.60 15.00 16.95
N GLU A 206 3.85 15.70 17.80
CA GLU A 206 4.38 16.64 18.77
C GLU A 206 4.73 15.91 20.09
N LEU A 207 5.83 16.32 20.70
CA LEU A 207 6.33 15.80 21.96
C LEU A 207 6.08 16.80 23.10
N ARG A 208 5.22 16.45 24.06
CA ARG A 208 4.87 17.29 25.20
C ARG A 208 5.43 16.71 26.50
N GLU A 209 6.35 17.41 27.15
CA GLU A 209 6.80 17.07 28.51
C GLU A 209 5.95 17.80 29.56
N ASP A 210 5.45 17.05 30.54
CA ASP A 210 4.82 17.64 31.72
C ASP A 210 5.88 18.13 32.74
N ARG A 211 5.81 19.40 33.11
CA ARG A 211 6.83 20.06 33.94
C ARG A 211 6.94 19.53 35.37
N VAL A 212 5.88 18.91 35.90
CA VAL A 212 5.80 18.44 37.29
C VAL A 212 6.21 16.96 37.38
N SER A 213 5.62 16.12 36.54
CA SER A 213 5.82 14.66 36.56
C SER A 213 6.97 14.17 35.68
N LYS A 214 7.55 15.04 34.84
CA LYS A 214 8.59 14.72 33.85
C LYS A 214 8.22 13.63 32.85
N ARG A 215 6.92 13.34 32.73
CA ARG A 215 6.38 12.39 31.75
C ARG A 215 6.27 13.06 30.38
N LYS A 216 6.72 12.35 29.34
CA LYS A 216 6.60 12.73 27.94
C LYS A 216 5.34 12.11 27.34
N PHE A 217 4.60 12.89 26.56
CA PHE A 217 3.37 12.50 25.87
C PHE A 217 3.47 12.86 24.39
N LEU A 218 2.74 12.12 23.56
CA LEU A 218 2.63 12.28 22.12
C LEU A 218 1.25 12.81 21.76
N THR A 219 1.21 13.78 20.85
CA THR A 219 -0.01 14.31 20.22
C THR A 219 0.20 14.36 18.71
N SER A 220 -0.86 14.20 17.92
CA SER A 220 -0.76 14.32 16.46
C SER A 220 -0.47 15.77 16.05
N CYS A 221 0.46 15.98 15.11
CA CYS A 221 0.48 17.23 14.35
C CYS A 221 -0.84 17.37 13.57
N GLY A 222 -1.38 18.59 13.54
CA GLY A 222 -2.60 18.98 12.80
C GLY A 222 -2.32 19.50 11.41
#